data_AF-A0A6H5HB16-F1
#
_entry.id   AF-A0A6H5HB16-F1
#
_cell.length_a   1.000
_cell.length_b   1.000
_cell.length_c   1.000
_cell.angle_alpha   90.00
_cell.angle_beta   90.00
_cell.angle_gamma   90.00
#
_symmetry.space_group_name_H-M   'P 1'
#
loop_
_entity.id
_entity.type
_entity.pdbx_description
1 polymer ?
#
loop_
_entity_poly.entity_id
_entity_poly.type
_entity_poly.pdbx_seq_one_letter_code
_entity_poly.pdbx_strand_id
1 'polypeptide(L)'
;MMNRCTRLFGASVSTMAGKRSLASQAMLTVPLPPLESLMSSENIERTINRMKEMKVAQRPPSHENAKKAAILIPLCLIKDELSLLYTLRNADLKRHKGQ
;
A
#
# COMPACT_ATOMS: atom_id res chain seq x y z
N MET A 1 -1.54 1.37 -31.24
CA MET A 1 -1.81 0.08 -30.56
C MET A 1 -2.48 0.37 -29.23
N MET A 2 -3.71 -0.09 -29.06
CA MET A 2 -4.56 0.17 -27.89
C MET A 2 -4.17 -0.76 -26.73
N ASN A 3 -3.76 -0.20 -25.60
CA ASN A 3 -3.49 -0.97 -24.37
C ASN A 3 -4.82 -1.29 -23.68
N ARG A 4 -5.23 -2.56 -23.74
CA ARG A 4 -6.38 -3.06 -22.98
C ARG A 4 -5.97 -3.29 -21.53
N CYS A 5 -6.57 -2.52 -20.62
CA CYS A 5 -6.45 -2.73 -19.19
C CYS A 5 -7.32 -3.94 -18.79
N THR A 6 -6.70 -5.10 -18.58
CA THR A 6 -7.37 -6.27 -18.02
C THR A 6 -7.42 -6.16 -16.50
N ARG A 7 -8.64 -6.09 -15.95
CA ARG A 7 -8.91 -6.23 -14.51
C ARG A 7 -8.52 -7.65 -14.07
N LEU A 8 -7.50 -7.77 -13.23
CA LEU A 8 -7.20 -9.02 -12.52
C LEU A 8 -7.98 -9.00 -11.20
N PHE A 9 -9.21 -9.54 -11.23
CA PHE A 9 -9.89 -10.01 -10.02
C PHE A 9 -9.45 -11.45 -9.76
N GLY A 10 -8.99 -11.72 -8.53
CA GLY A 10 -8.81 -13.08 -8.02
C GLY A 10 -7.37 -13.57 -7.99
N ALA A 11 -6.66 -13.32 -6.89
CA ALA A 11 -5.50 -14.11 -6.51
C ALA A 11 -5.78 -14.75 -5.13
N SER A 12 -6.09 -16.04 -5.17
CA SER A 12 -6.06 -16.94 -4.02
C SER A 12 -4.61 -17.16 -3.61
N VAL A 13 -4.26 -16.90 -2.34
CA VAL A 13 -2.91 -17.16 -1.81
C VAL A 13 -3.00 -18.36 -0.86
N SER A 14 -2.46 -19.49 -1.32
CA SER A 14 -2.34 -20.73 -0.57
C SER A 14 -1.21 -20.66 0.48
N THR A 15 -1.59 -20.97 1.72
CA THR A 15 -0.87 -21.75 2.74
C THR A 15 0.60 -21.44 3.06
N MET A 16 0.84 -20.82 4.22
CA MET A 16 2.04 -21.05 5.06
C MET A 16 1.58 -21.20 6.51
N ALA A 17 1.85 -22.38 7.08
CA ALA A 17 1.40 -22.80 8.40
C ALA A 17 2.14 -22.04 9.52
N GLY A 18 1.43 -21.15 10.20
CA GLY A 18 1.85 -20.55 11.47
C GLY A 18 0.67 -20.55 12.43
N LYS A 19 0.69 -21.42 13.45
CA LYS A 19 -0.35 -21.47 14.48
C LYS A 19 -0.22 -20.25 15.39
N ARG A 20 -1.14 -19.29 15.28
CA ARG A 20 -1.72 -18.50 16.39
C ARG A 20 -2.91 -17.66 15.90
N SER A 21 -4.09 -18.12 16.33
CA SER A 21 -5.37 -17.43 16.50
C SER A 21 -5.86 -16.53 15.35
N LEU A 22 -6.66 -17.10 14.45
CA LEU A 22 -7.67 -16.38 13.67
C LEU A 22 -8.71 -15.82 14.65
N ALA A 23 -8.41 -14.67 15.26
CA ALA A 23 -9.48 -13.78 15.68
C ALA A 23 -10.30 -13.49 14.42
N SER A 24 -11.59 -13.79 14.52
CA SER A 24 -12.61 -13.74 13.49
C SER A 24 -12.38 -12.68 12.42
N GLN A 25 -12.64 -13.07 11.17
CA GLN A 25 -13.05 -12.15 10.12
C GLN A 25 -14.33 -11.43 10.57
N ALA A 26 -14.21 -10.47 11.48
CA ALA A 26 -15.14 -9.36 11.49
C ALA A 26 -14.75 -8.52 10.27
N MET A 27 -15.46 -8.73 9.17
CA MET A 27 -15.52 -7.71 8.14
C MET A 27 -15.79 -6.39 8.84
N LEU A 28 -14.85 -5.46 8.75
CA LEU A 28 -15.01 -4.08 9.16
C LEU A 28 -16.13 -3.48 8.29
N THR A 29 -17.39 -3.72 8.63
CA THR A 29 -18.56 -3.06 8.02
C THR A 29 -18.77 -1.68 8.65
N VAL A 30 -17.70 -1.03 9.08
CA VAL A 30 -17.78 0.40 9.38
C VAL A 30 -17.84 1.10 8.03
N PRO A 31 -18.93 1.83 7.72
CA PRO A 31 -18.99 2.59 6.49
C PRO A 31 -17.80 3.56 6.47
N LEU A 32 -17.01 3.51 5.41
CA LEU A 32 -15.96 4.50 5.22
C LEU A 32 -16.64 5.89 5.21
N PRO A 33 -16.11 6.90 5.91
CA PRO A 33 -16.64 8.24 5.80
C PRO A 33 -16.65 8.70 4.33
N PRO A 34 -17.53 9.64 3.96
CA PRO A 34 -17.52 10.25 2.64
C PRO A 34 -16.12 10.73 2.30
N LEU A 35 -15.73 10.55 1.04
CA LEU A 35 -14.39 10.85 0.57
C LEU A 35 -13.94 12.28 0.87
N GLU A 36 -14.84 13.26 0.71
CA GLU A 36 -14.61 14.67 1.06
C GLU A 36 -14.25 14.86 2.53
N SER A 37 -14.86 14.06 3.41
CA SER A 37 -14.54 14.06 4.83
C SER A 37 -13.18 13.42 5.06
N LEU A 38 -12.89 12.28 4.42
CA LEU A 38 -11.62 11.57 4.56
C LEU A 38 -10.43 12.39 4.07
N MET A 39 -10.59 13.10 2.96
CA MET A 39 -9.57 13.93 2.30
C MET A 39 -9.63 15.42 2.70
N SER A 40 -10.36 15.75 3.77
CA SER A 40 -10.39 17.13 4.27
C SER A 40 -8.99 17.62 4.64
N SER A 41 -8.74 18.91 4.47
CA SER A 41 -7.44 19.53 4.81
C SER A 41 -7.04 19.26 6.27
N GLU A 42 -8.00 19.29 7.19
CA GLU A 42 -7.80 18.98 8.60
C GLU A 42 -7.32 17.53 8.81
N ASN A 43 -7.97 16.55 8.15
CA ASN A 43 -7.58 15.15 8.27
C ASN A 43 -6.22 14.88 7.63
N ILE A 44 -5.90 15.56 6.53
CA ILE A 44 -4.58 15.48 5.90
C ILE A 44 -3.50 16.01 6.85
N GLU A 45 -3.69 17.20 7.42
CA GLU A 45 -2.72 17.81 8.34
C GLU A 45 -2.53 16.97 9.60
N ARG A 46 -3.63 16.50 10.21
CA ARG A 46 -3.59 15.61 11.37
C ARG A 46 -2.84 14.33 11.07
N THR A 47 -3.07 13.74 9.90
CA THR A 47 -2.38 12.52 9.46
C THR A 47 -0.89 12.76 9.27
N ILE A 48 -0.51 13.87 8.63
CA ILE A 48 0.90 14.26 8.46
C ILE A 48 1.59 14.39 9.82
N ASN A 49 0.98 15.08 10.77
CA ASN A 49 1.55 15.28 12.10
C ASN A 49 1.71 13.94 12.84
N ARG A 50 0.68 13.08 12.79
CA ARG A 50 0.76 11.73 13.36
C ARG A 50 1.88 10.90 12.72
N MET A 51 2.01 10.92 11.39
CA MET A 51 3.04 10.14 10.69
C MET A 51 4.46 10.62 11.00
N LYS A 52 4.67 11.93 11.26
CA LYS A 52 5.97 12.46 11.71
C LYS A 52 6.39 11.90 13.06
N GLU A 53 5.43 11.65 13.95
CA GLU A 53 5.67 11.16 15.32
C GLU A 53 5.71 9.63 15.41
N MET A 54 5.24 8.94 14.38
CA MET A 54 5.22 7.48 14.34
C MET A 54 6.63 6.91 14.41
N LYS A 55 6.96 6.26 15.53
CA LYS A 55 8.19 5.50 15.69
C LYS A 55 8.10 4.22 14.86
N VAL A 56 8.87 4.15 13.78
CA VAL A 56 9.03 2.93 13.00
C VAL A 56 10.15 2.10 13.64
N ALA A 57 9.90 0.80 13.83
CA ALA A 57 10.93 -0.11 14.31
C ALA A 57 12.11 -0.13 13.32
N GLN A 58 13.23 0.46 13.73
CA GLN A 58 14.45 0.46 12.95
C GLN A 58 15.05 -0.95 12.99
N ARG A 59 15.18 -1.60 11.83
CA ARG A 59 16.00 -2.81 11.74
C ARG A 59 17.48 -2.40 11.82
N PRO A 60 18.32 -3.11 12.59
CA PRO A 60 19.74 -2.82 12.61
C PRO A 60 20.31 -2.94 11.19
N PRO A 61 21.19 -2.02 10.76
CA PRO A 61 21.79 -2.08 9.44
C PRO A 61 22.63 -3.34 9.31
N SER A 62 22.21 -4.27 8.46
CA SER A 62 23.04 -5.37 7.98
C SER A 62 23.80 -4.93 6.73
N HIS A 63 24.85 -5.68 6.35
CA HIS A 63 25.57 -5.45 5.09
C HIS A 63 24.62 -5.48 3.86
N GLU A 64 23.52 -6.23 3.92
CA GLU A 64 22.49 -6.29 2.87
C GLU A 64 21.54 -5.07 2.88
N ASN A 65 21.28 -4.48 4.05
CA ASN A 65 20.39 -3.32 4.23
C ASN A 65 21.13 -1.97 4.22
N ALA A 66 22.44 -1.96 3.95
CA ALA A 66 23.23 -0.73 3.87
C ALA A 66 22.76 0.21 2.75
N LYS A 67 22.14 -0.34 1.70
CA LYS A 67 21.57 0.43 0.61
C LYS A 67 20.20 0.98 1.01
N LYS A 68 20.18 2.28 1.31
CA LYS A 68 18.94 3.01 1.58
C LYS A 68 18.20 3.25 0.27
N ALA A 69 16.92 2.89 0.24
CA ALA A 69 15.99 3.27 -0.79
C ALA A 69 14.71 3.78 -0.12
N ALA A 70 14.06 4.74 -0.74
CA ALA A 70 12.73 5.21 -0.34
C ALA A 70 11.75 4.89 -1.46
N ILE A 71 10.50 4.65 -1.08
CA ILE A 71 9.39 4.52 -2.02
C ILE A 71 8.37 5.63 -1.71
N LEU A 72 7.69 6.07 -2.75
CA LEU A 72 6.47 6.86 -2.61
C LEU A 72 5.29 5.90 -2.53
N ILE A 73 4.37 6.14 -1.59
CA ILE A 73 3.06 5.47 -1.54
C ILE A 73 2.04 6.51 -2.03
N PRO A 74 1.75 6.55 -3.34
CA PRO A 74 0.83 7.53 -3.91
C PRO A 74 -0.63 7.16 -3.64
N LEU A 75 -1.34 8.03 -2.94
CA LEU A 75 -2.80 7.99 -2.80
C LEU A 75 -3.43 8.87 -3.88
N CYS A 76 -4.34 8.30 -4.66
CA CYS A 76 -4.94 8.95 -5.82
C CYS A 76 -6.47 8.92 -5.73
N LEU A 77 -7.10 9.93 -6.33
CA LEU A 77 -8.54 9.99 -6.47
C LEU A 77 -8.97 9.68 -7.90
N ILE A 78 -9.75 8.62 -8.08
CA ILE A 78 -10.25 8.20 -9.39
C ILE A 78 -11.73 7.92 -9.27
N LYS A 79 -12.56 8.72 -9.95
CA LYS A 79 -14.03 8.56 -9.95
C LYS A 79 -14.60 8.48 -8.52
N ASP A 80 -14.17 9.42 -7.67
CA ASP A 80 -14.59 9.51 -6.26
C ASP A 80 -14.25 8.28 -5.40
N GLU A 81 -13.25 7.49 -5.83
CA GLU A 81 -12.68 6.40 -5.06
C GLU A 81 -11.18 6.62 -4.80
N LEU A 82 -10.75 6.33 -3.57
CA LEU A 82 -9.35 6.37 -3.19
C LEU A 82 -8.63 5.13 -3.72
N SER A 83 -7.54 5.33 -4.45
CA SER A 83 -6.76 4.28 -5.12
C SER A 83 -5.27 4.43 -4.86
N LEU A 84 -4.53 3.33 -4.99
CA LEU A 84 -3.06 3.35 -4.99
C LEU A 84 -2.55 3.29 -6.43
N LEU A 85 -1.58 4.15 -6.75
CA LEU A 85 -0.88 4.09 -8.03
C LEU A 85 0.29 3.09 -7.95
N TYR A 86 0.26 2.09 -8.84
CA TYR A 86 1.32 1.10 -9.00
C TYR A 86 2.12 1.36 -10.28
N THR A 87 3.37 0.91 -10.30
CA THR A 87 4.25 0.98 -11.46
C THR A 87 4.63 -0.42 -11.92
N LEU A 88 4.57 -0.67 -13.22
CA LEU A 88 5.20 -1.83 -13.84
C LEU A 88 6.66 -1.49 -14.19
N ARG A 89 7.60 -2.25 -13.65
CA ARG A 89 9.03 -2.05 -13.84
C ARG A 89 9.50 -2.55 -15.20
N ASN A 90 10.35 -1.76 -15.87
CA ASN A 90 10.92 -2.13 -17.17
C ASN A 90 11.65 -3.48 -17.10
N ALA A 91 11.44 -4.33 -18.10
CA ALA A 91 12.07 -5.63 -18.29
C ALA A 91 13.61 -5.56 -18.40
N ASP A 92 14.18 -4.39 -18.68
CA ASP A 92 15.63 -4.23 -18.83
C ASP A 92 16.37 -3.96 -17.50
N LEU A 93 15.65 -3.70 -16.39
CA LEU A 93 16.27 -3.37 -15.10
C LEU A 93 17.04 -4.55 -14.48
N LYS A 94 18.27 -4.37 -14.00
CA LYS A 94 19.06 -5.50 -13.43
C LYS A 94 18.36 -6.31 -12.32
N ARG A 95 17.39 -5.72 -11.60
CA ARG A 95 16.62 -6.38 -10.51
C ARG A 95 15.14 -5.98 -10.59
N HIS A 96 14.27 -6.88 -10.15
CA HIS A 96 12.82 -6.67 -10.06
C HIS A 96 12.19 -6.29 -11.41
N LYS A 97 12.53 -7.02 -12.48
CA LYS A 97 12.03 -6.84 -13.85
C LYS A 97 10.57 -7.29 -13.94
N GLY A 98 9.72 -6.50 -14.59
CA GLY A 98 8.31 -6.87 -14.81
C GLY A 98 7.48 -7.05 -13.54
N GLN A 99 8.02 -6.58 -12.39
CA GLN A 99 7.27 -6.45 -11.13
C GLN A 99 6.47 -5.15 -11.14
#